data_AF-A0A2H0FLU0-F1
#
_entry.id   AF-A0A2H0FLU0-F1
#
_cell.length_a   1.000
_cell.length_b   1.000
_cell.length_c   1.000
_cell.angle_alpha   90.00
_cell.angle_beta   90.00
_cell.angle_gamma   90.00
#
_symmetry.space_group_name_H-M   'P 1'
#
loop_
_entity.id
_entity.type
_entity.pdbx_description
1 polymer ?
#
loop_
_entity_poly.entity_id
_entity_poly.type
_entity_poly.pdbx_seq_one_letter_code
_entity_poly.pdbx_strand_id
1 'polypeptide(L)'
;SANYVRKLSDLFQNYNRFVEVRHKSWLNEKALQMFRQNNLTYCTIDQPQIGQSLPFEPIITNSKAYIRFHGRNVEAWKKSFGNFGKEQTYTEQSERYKYLYSPGELLDIEQKIKTLQEKVKEVFVIMNNHPQGDAVANAFELIHLLEEKTKVHVPETIVKAYPRLAGINM
;
A
#
# COMPACT_ATOMS: atom_id res chain seq x y z
N SER A 1 14.17 13.62 -9.80
CA SER A 1 13.39 14.45 -10.76
C SER A 1 12.72 13.55 -11.80
N ALA A 2 11.71 14.03 -12.53
CA ALA A 2 11.03 13.22 -13.56
C ALA A 2 11.97 12.69 -14.66
N ASN A 3 12.99 13.47 -15.04
CA ASN A 3 14.01 13.03 -15.98
C ASN A 3 14.82 11.83 -15.48
N TYR A 4 15.09 11.76 -14.17
CA TYR A 4 15.80 10.62 -13.58
C TYR A 4 14.93 9.35 -13.60
N VAL A 5 13.64 9.47 -13.30
CA VAL A 5 12.70 8.34 -13.41
C VAL A 5 12.62 7.82 -14.84
N ARG A 6 12.61 8.72 -15.84
CA ARG A 6 12.65 8.31 -17.26
C ARG A 6 13.92 7.54 -17.60
N LYS A 7 15.09 8.03 -17.20
CA LYS A 7 16.37 7.33 -17.42
C LYS A 7 16.37 5.92 -16.82
N LEU A 8 15.82 5.76 -15.61
CA LEU A 8 15.65 4.45 -15.00
C LEU A 8 14.64 3.58 -15.76
N SER A 9 13.55 4.17 -16.25
CA SER A 9 12.57 3.45 -17.07
C SER A 9 13.20 2.86 -18.33
N ASP A 10 14.04 3.64 -19.02
CA ASP A 10 14.73 3.20 -20.24
C ASP A 10 15.71 2.06 -19.94
N LEU A 11 16.47 2.18 -18.84
CA LEU A 11 17.43 1.15 -18.42
C LEU A 11 16.77 -0.19 -18.10
N PHE A 12 15.57 -0.16 -17.52
CA PHE A 12 14.80 -1.34 -17.13
C PHE A 12 13.60 -1.62 -18.06
N GLN A 13 13.69 -1.22 -19.32
CA GLN A 13 12.56 -1.27 -20.27
C GLN A 13 11.97 -2.69 -20.49
N ASN A 14 12.75 -3.73 -20.22
CA ASN A 14 12.34 -5.13 -20.38
C ASN A 14 11.60 -5.73 -19.17
N TYR A 15 11.47 -4.99 -18.06
CA TYR A 15 10.83 -5.46 -16.83
C TYR A 15 9.55 -4.70 -16.52
N ASN A 16 8.66 -5.27 -15.71
CA ASN A 16 7.57 -4.48 -15.13
C ASN A 16 8.15 -3.47 -14.13
N ARG A 17 7.74 -2.21 -14.25
CA ARG A 17 8.28 -1.09 -13.46
C ARG A 17 7.18 -0.44 -12.64
N PHE A 18 7.35 -0.47 -11.33
CA PHE A 18 6.45 0.09 -10.34
C PHE A 18 7.16 1.24 -9.64
N VAL A 19 6.58 2.44 -9.67
CA VAL A 19 7.23 3.64 -9.11
C VAL A 19 6.37 4.20 -7.99
N GLU A 20 6.89 4.11 -6.77
CA GLU A 20 6.29 4.69 -5.56
C GLU A 20 6.86 6.08 -5.30
N VAL A 21 6.00 7.08 -5.37
CA VAL A 21 6.31 8.47 -5.03
C VAL A 21 5.60 8.84 -3.74
N ARG A 22 6.16 9.75 -2.94
CA ARG A 22 5.62 10.10 -1.60
C ARG A 22 5.20 11.56 -1.44
N HIS A 23 5.24 12.34 -2.52
CA HIS A 23 4.99 13.78 -2.47
C HIS A 23 3.93 14.19 -3.48
N LYS A 24 2.96 15.01 -3.08
CA LYS A 24 1.84 15.43 -3.93
C LYS A 24 2.24 16.13 -5.23
N SER A 25 3.47 16.65 -5.32
CA SER A 25 3.96 17.27 -6.57
C SER A 25 4.00 16.30 -7.75
N TRP A 26 3.90 14.99 -7.52
CA TRP A 26 3.77 13.98 -8.58
C TRP A 26 2.32 13.76 -9.04
N LEU A 27 1.34 14.29 -8.31
CA LEU A 27 -0.08 14.25 -8.66
C LEU A 27 -0.43 15.42 -9.58
N ASN A 28 0.15 15.42 -10.78
CA ASN A 28 -0.15 16.39 -11.82
C ASN A 28 -0.14 15.73 -13.20
N GLU A 29 -0.87 16.30 -14.15
CA GLU A 29 -1.07 15.67 -15.46
C GLU A 29 0.24 15.43 -16.22
N LYS A 30 1.22 16.34 -16.13
CA LYS A 30 2.52 16.18 -16.78
C LYS A 30 3.28 14.96 -16.25
N ALA A 31 3.24 14.73 -14.94
CA ALA A 31 3.84 13.55 -14.33
C ALA A 31 3.08 12.27 -14.71
N LEU A 32 1.75 12.27 -14.64
CA LEU A 32 0.93 11.11 -15.00
C LEU A 32 1.05 10.74 -16.48
N GLN A 33 1.10 11.72 -17.38
CA GLN A 33 1.35 11.50 -18.80
C GLN A 33 2.72 10.87 -19.04
N MET A 34 3.76 11.27 -18.31
CA MET A 34 5.07 10.64 -18.36
C MET A 34 4.99 9.16 -17.95
N PHE A 35 4.24 8.83 -16.89
CA PHE A 35 4.05 7.42 -16.50
C PHE A 35 3.37 6.61 -17.61
N ARG A 36 2.28 7.13 -18.19
CA ARG A 36 1.54 6.47 -19.28
C ARG A 36 2.44 6.24 -20.51
N GLN A 37 3.16 7.27 -20.95
CA GLN A 37 4.04 7.20 -22.12
C GLN A 37 5.19 6.18 -21.97
N ASN A 38 5.69 5.98 -20.75
CA ASN A 38 6.81 5.08 -20.46
C ASN A 38 6.36 3.70 -19.95
N ASN A 39 5.06 3.42 -19.99
CA ASN A 39 4.45 2.19 -19.46
C ASN A 39 4.89 1.91 -18.01
N LEU A 40 4.91 2.94 -17.16
CA LEU A 40 5.22 2.85 -15.73
C LEU A 40 3.93 2.66 -14.94
N THR A 41 3.93 1.75 -13.98
CA THR A 41 2.83 1.61 -13.02
C THR A 41 3.02 2.57 -11.86
N TYR A 42 2.02 3.43 -11.63
CA TYR A 42 1.96 4.29 -10.46
C TYR A 42 1.57 3.49 -9.23
N CYS A 43 2.41 3.51 -8.18
CA CYS A 43 2.06 2.84 -6.93
C CYS A 43 1.13 3.73 -6.10
N THR A 44 -0.07 3.23 -5.85
CA THR A 44 -0.99 3.83 -4.87
C THR A 44 -0.54 3.45 -3.47
N ILE A 45 -0.52 4.42 -2.58
CA ILE A 45 -0.10 4.22 -1.19
C ILE A 45 -1.23 4.60 -0.26
N ASP A 46 -1.47 3.76 0.75
CA ASP A 46 -2.27 4.13 1.91
C ASP A 46 -1.30 4.46 3.06
N GLN A 47 -1.40 5.69 3.55
CA GLN A 47 -0.56 6.25 4.59
C GLN A 47 -1.33 7.39 5.29
N PRO A 48 -0.88 7.88 6.46
CA PRO A 48 -1.57 8.97 7.13
C PRO A 48 -1.57 10.26 6.29
N GLN A 49 -2.71 10.95 6.29
CA GLN A 49 -2.90 12.18 5.54
C GLN A 49 -2.35 13.38 6.32
N ILE A 50 -1.04 13.61 6.19
CA ILE A 50 -0.31 14.70 6.86
C ILE A 50 0.40 15.56 5.79
N GLY A 51 0.28 16.89 5.89
CA GLY A 51 1.03 17.85 5.07
C GLY A 51 0.85 17.66 3.56
N GLN A 52 1.94 17.28 2.87
CA GLN A 52 2.01 17.12 1.41
C GLN A 52 1.92 15.65 0.94
N SER A 53 1.38 14.79 1.81
CA SER A 53 1.13 13.37 1.52
C SER A 53 0.15 13.18 0.35
N LEU A 54 0.26 12.02 -0.30
CA LEU A 54 -0.67 11.61 -1.34
C LEU A 54 -1.95 11.02 -0.71
N PRO A 55 -3.13 11.32 -1.27
CA PRO A 55 -4.37 10.66 -0.87
C PRO A 55 -4.35 9.19 -1.27
N PHE A 56 -5.12 8.37 -0.55
CA PHE A 56 -5.38 6.99 -0.96
C PHE A 56 -6.38 6.96 -2.14
N GLU A 57 -5.86 7.32 -3.32
CA GLU A 57 -6.61 7.35 -4.57
C GLU A 57 -5.90 6.48 -5.62
N PRO A 58 -6.53 5.36 -6.05
CA PRO A 58 -5.97 4.53 -7.09
C PRO A 58 -5.85 5.24 -8.44
N ILE A 59 -4.63 5.25 -9.01
CA ILE A 59 -4.36 5.87 -10.32
C ILE A 59 -3.87 4.81 -11.28
N ILE A 60 -4.59 4.65 -12.39
CA ILE A 60 -4.24 3.71 -13.45
C ILE A 60 -3.42 4.44 -14.52
N THR A 61 -2.17 4.02 -14.69
CA THR A 61 -1.26 4.56 -15.72
C THR A 61 -0.92 3.53 -16.80
N ASN A 62 -1.21 2.26 -16.58
CA ASN A 62 -1.08 1.18 -17.56
C ASN A 62 -2.03 0.01 -17.19
N SER A 63 -1.81 -1.17 -17.74
CA SER A 63 -2.63 -2.36 -17.52
C SER A 63 -2.43 -3.05 -16.17
N LYS A 64 -1.73 -2.42 -15.22
CA LYS A 64 -1.45 -2.95 -13.87
C LYS A 64 -1.78 -1.92 -12.81
N ALA A 65 -2.22 -2.37 -11.64
CA ALA A 65 -2.35 -1.56 -10.44
C ALA A 65 -1.46 -2.13 -9.34
N TYR A 66 -0.89 -1.24 -8.51
CA TYR A 66 -0.07 -1.62 -7.38
C TYR A 66 -0.45 -0.77 -6.17
N ILE A 67 -0.83 -1.43 -5.08
CA ILE A 67 -1.29 -0.77 -3.86
C ILE A 67 -0.43 -1.22 -2.68
N ARG A 68 0.04 -0.27 -1.89
CA ARG A 68 0.87 -0.54 -0.72
C ARG A 68 0.33 0.14 0.54
N PHE A 69 0.03 -0.66 1.55
CA PHE A 69 -0.60 -0.23 2.80
C PHE A 69 0.46 -0.03 3.89
N HIS A 70 0.74 1.22 4.27
CA HIS A 70 1.74 1.54 5.28
C HIS A 70 1.16 1.72 6.69
N GLY A 71 -0.17 1.65 6.85
CA GLY A 71 -0.86 1.99 8.09
C GLY A 71 -1.18 3.48 8.19
N ARG A 72 -2.12 3.84 9.07
CA ARG A 72 -2.62 5.21 9.25
C ARG A 72 -2.26 5.82 10.62
N ASN A 73 -1.15 5.40 11.22
CA ASN A 73 -0.68 5.91 12.52
C ASN A 73 -0.12 7.35 12.42
N VAL A 74 -0.99 8.34 12.52
CA VAL A 74 -0.66 9.77 12.36
C VAL A 74 0.48 10.22 13.29
N GLU A 75 0.41 9.86 14.57
CA GLU A 75 1.36 10.33 15.58
C GLU A 75 2.76 9.75 15.39
N ALA A 76 2.87 8.46 15.08
CA ALA A 76 4.16 7.83 14.78
C ALA A 76 4.79 8.41 13.50
N TRP A 77 3.98 8.74 12.49
CA TRP A 77 4.45 9.39 11.26
C TRP A 77 4.93 10.82 11.51
N LYS A 78 4.22 11.63 12.30
CA LYS A 78 4.68 12.98 12.71
C LYS A 78 6.02 12.92 13.43
N LYS A 79 6.17 11.97 14.37
CA LYS A 79 7.43 11.75 15.10
C LYS A 79 8.57 11.38 14.13
N SER A 80 8.30 10.52 13.15
CA SER A 80 9.27 10.13 12.12
C SER A 80 9.75 11.34 11.30
N PHE A 81 8.85 12.24 10.89
CA PHE A 81 9.23 13.47 10.18
C PHE A 81 10.09 14.41 11.05
N GLY A 82 9.75 14.58 12.33
CA GLY A 82 10.52 15.40 13.28
C GLY A 82 11.92 14.86 13.61
N ASN A 83 12.19 13.60 13.26
CA ASN A 83 13.47 12.93 13.48
C ASN A 83 14.25 12.68 12.18
N PHE A 84 13.85 13.30 11.07
CA PHE A 84 14.57 13.18 9.80
C PHE A 84 16.03 13.64 9.95
N GLY A 85 16.99 12.79 9.57
CA GLY A 85 18.42 13.06 9.70
C GLY A 85 19.03 12.79 11.09
N LYS A 86 18.24 12.29 12.05
CA LYS A 86 18.74 11.82 13.37
C LYS A 86 18.95 10.31 13.36
N GLU A 87 19.96 9.83 14.09
CA GLU A 87 20.12 8.41 14.37
C GLU A 87 18.87 7.88 15.09
N GLN A 88 18.34 6.77 14.57
CA GLN A 88 17.14 6.12 15.09
C GLN A 88 17.35 4.63 15.07
N THR A 89 16.93 3.97 16.13
CA THR A 89 16.88 2.50 16.19
C THR A 89 15.88 1.95 15.17
N TYR A 90 16.06 0.70 14.76
CA TYR A 90 15.10 0.01 13.88
C TYR A 90 13.67 0.05 14.45
N THR A 91 13.53 -0.16 15.75
CA THR A 91 12.27 -0.08 16.49
C THR A 91 11.57 1.26 16.30
N GLU A 92 12.28 2.38 16.47
CA GLU A 92 11.70 3.72 16.31
C GLU A 92 11.28 4.02 14.87
N GLN A 93 12.03 3.53 13.89
CA GLN A 93 11.66 3.68 12.47
C GLN A 93 10.44 2.83 12.12
N SER A 94 10.30 1.66 12.73
CA SER A 94 9.23 0.71 12.46
C SER A 94 7.87 1.13 13.05
N GLU A 95 7.86 1.94 14.11
CA GLU A 95 6.62 2.39 14.79
C GLU A 95 5.61 3.05 13.85
N ARG A 96 6.09 3.75 12.80
CA ARG A 96 5.20 4.37 11.79
C ARG A 96 4.35 3.36 11.02
N TYR A 97 4.80 2.12 10.93
CA TYR A 97 4.09 1.03 10.25
C TYR A 97 3.19 0.24 11.21
N LYS A 98 3.23 0.51 12.51
CA LYS A 98 2.46 -0.23 13.52
C LYS A 98 1.01 0.23 13.45
N TYR A 99 0.20 -0.56 12.75
CA TYR A 99 -1.19 -0.26 12.50
C TYR A 99 -1.95 -1.52 12.09
N LEU A 100 -2.95 -1.91 12.86
CA LEU A 100 -3.89 -2.94 12.48
C LEU A 100 -5.13 -2.26 11.88
N TYR A 101 -5.32 -2.39 10.57
CA TYR A 101 -6.50 -1.84 9.90
C TYR A 101 -7.77 -2.40 10.53
N SER A 102 -8.78 -1.56 10.70
CA SER A 102 -10.09 -1.99 11.19
C SER A 102 -10.89 -2.72 10.11
N PRO A 103 -11.87 -3.57 10.47
CA PRO A 103 -12.73 -4.22 9.48
C PRO A 103 -13.46 -3.24 8.54
N GLY A 104 -13.87 -2.07 9.06
CA GLY A 104 -14.49 -1.02 8.25
C GLY A 104 -13.54 -0.45 7.19
N GLU A 105 -12.28 -0.18 7.57
CA GLU A 105 -11.28 0.29 6.61
C GLU A 105 -10.95 -0.77 5.56
N LEU A 106 -10.89 -2.04 5.95
CA LEU A 106 -10.65 -3.14 5.03
C LEU A 106 -11.80 -3.31 4.01
N LEU A 107 -13.04 -3.01 4.40
CA LEU A 107 -14.18 -2.96 3.47
C LEU A 107 -14.04 -1.82 2.46
N ASP A 108 -13.67 -0.61 2.90
CA ASP A 108 -13.45 0.51 1.99
C ASP A 108 -12.29 0.23 1.01
N ILE A 109 -11.25 -0.43 1.50
CA ILE A 109 -10.09 -0.86 0.73
C ILE A 109 -10.49 -1.93 -0.31
N GLU A 110 -11.27 -2.93 0.10
CA GLU A 110 -11.76 -3.98 -0.79
C GLU A 110 -12.60 -3.40 -1.93
N GLN A 111 -13.52 -2.47 -1.64
CA GLN A 111 -14.33 -1.83 -2.67
C GLN A 111 -13.46 -1.11 -3.70
N LYS A 112 -12.46 -0.33 -3.23
CA LYS A 112 -11.50 0.34 -4.13
C LYS A 112 -10.71 -0.68 -4.96
N ILE A 113 -10.27 -1.79 -4.39
CA ILE A 113 -9.56 -2.86 -5.13
C ILE A 113 -10.46 -3.48 -6.20
N LYS A 114 -11.73 -3.78 -5.90
CA LYS A 114 -12.67 -4.36 -6.87
C LYS A 114 -12.88 -3.43 -8.07
N THR A 115 -13.01 -2.12 -7.84
CA THR A 115 -13.11 -1.15 -8.96
C THR A 115 -11.87 -1.12 -9.86
N LEU A 116 -10.70 -1.52 -9.36
CA LEU A 116 -9.48 -1.64 -10.15
C LEU A 116 -9.45 -2.95 -10.94
N GLN A 117 -9.89 -4.06 -10.36
CA GLN A 117 -9.93 -5.37 -11.02
C GLN A 117 -10.72 -5.34 -12.33
N GLU A 118 -11.73 -4.47 -12.44
CA GLU A 118 -12.50 -4.26 -13.67
C GLU A 118 -11.73 -3.50 -14.76
N LYS A 119 -10.68 -2.76 -14.41
CA LYS A 119 -10.01 -1.78 -15.28
C LYS A 119 -8.59 -2.17 -15.67
N VAL A 120 -7.96 -3.07 -14.91
CA VAL A 120 -6.58 -3.52 -15.15
C VAL A 120 -6.49 -5.03 -15.25
N LYS A 121 -5.43 -5.54 -15.85
CA LYS A 121 -5.20 -6.98 -16.00
C LYS A 121 -4.72 -7.63 -14.70
N GLU A 122 -3.94 -6.89 -13.92
CA GLU A 122 -3.30 -7.39 -12.70
C GLU A 122 -3.34 -6.32 -11.61
N VAL A 123 -3.70 -6.72 -10.38
CA VAL A 123 -3.67 -5.87 -9.19
C VAL A 123 -2.73 -6.50 -8.17
N PHE A 124 -1.69 -5.76 -7.77
CA PHE A 124 -0.75 -6.15 -6.73
C PHE A 124 -1.11 -5.43 -5.44
N VAL A 125 -1.35 -6.16 -4.36
CA VAL A 125 -1.70 -5.63 -3.04
C VAL A 125 -0.64 -6.03 -2.03
N ILE A 126 0.01 -5.04 -1.42
CA ILE A 126 1.12 -5.25 -0.48
C ILE A 126 0.78 -4.63 0.88
N MET A 127 0.63 -5.49 1.89
CA MET A 127 0.50 -5.07 3.29
C MET A 127 1.89 -4.80 3.88
N ASN A 128 2.19 -3.54 4.19
CA ASN A 128 3.49 -3.08 4.71
C ASN A 128 3.41 -2.52 6.15
N ASN A 129 2.26 -2.69 6.81
CA ASN A 129 2.03 -2.41 8.22
C ASN A 129 2.64 -3.50 9.12
N HIS A 130 3.94 -3.73 8.96
CA HIS A 130 4.63 -4.97 9.37
C HIS A 130 4.97 -5.14 10.87
N PRO A 131 4.92 -4.15 11.79
CA PRO A 131 5.22 -4.41 13.19
C PRO A 131 4.29 -5.49 13.77
N GLN A 132 4.89 -6.50 14.42
CA GLN A 132 4.20 -7.53 15.23
C GLN A 132 3.24 -8.50 14.52
N GLY A 133 3.15 -8.47 13.18
CA GLY A 133 2.31 -9.40 12.41
C GLY A 133 0.98 -8.81 11.91
N ASP A 134 0.74 -7.52 12.15
CA ASP A 134 -0.50 -6.84 11.74
C ASP A 134 -0.74 -6.94 10.22
N ALA A 135 0.33 -6.82 9.43
CA ALA A 135 0.28 -6.98 7.97
C ALA A 135 -0.24 -8.36 7.54
N VAL A 136 0.16 -9.43 8.24
CA VAL A 136 -0.28 -10.80 7.93
C VAL A 136 -1.75 -10.98 8.29
N ALA A 137 -2.16 -10.51 9.46
CA ALA A 137 -3.55 -10.58 9.90
C ALA A 137 -4.49 -9.84 8.92
N ASN A 138 -4.15 -8.60 8.57
CA ASN A 138 -4.93 -7.83 7.61
C ASN A 138 -4.89 -8.40 6.19
N ALA A 139 -3.80 -9.06 5.77
CA ALA A 139 -3.77 -9.76 4.49
C ALA A 139 -4.81 -10.88 4.42
N PHE A 140 -4.92 -11.72 5.47
CA PHE A 140 -5.95 -12.77 5.51
C PHE A 140 -7.37 -12.21 5.51
N GLU A 141 -7.63 -11.15 6.28
CA GLU A 141 -8.94 -10.48 6.27
C GLU A 141 -9.27 -9.91 4.89
N LEU A 142 -8.29 -9.30 4.21
CA LEU A 142 -8.51 -8.75 2.89
C LEU A 142 -8.73 -9.83 1.82
N ILE A 143 -8.00 -10.95 1.88
CA ILE A 143 -8.24 -12.11 1.00
C ILE A 143 -9.66 -12.62 1.21
N HIS A 144 -10.08 -12.82 2.47
CA HIS A 144 -11.46 -13.21 2.79
C HIS A 144 -12.48 -12.26 2.15
N LEU A 145 -12.29 -10.94 2.24
CA LEU A 145 -13.22 -9.97 1.65
C LEU A 145 -13.20 -10.01 0.11
N LEU A 146 -12.02 -10.13 -0.51
CA LEU A 146 -11.85 -10.18 -1.96
C LEU A 146 -12.41 -11.47 -2.57
N GLU A 147 -12.33 -12.59 -1.87
CA GLU A 147 -12.88 -13.90 -2.26
C GLU A 147 -14.33 -14.09 -1.80
N GLU A 148 -15.12 -13.02 -1.82
CA GLU A 148 -16.56 -13.03 -1.53
C GLU A 148 -16.92 -13.63 -0.16
N LYS A 149 -16.08 -13.37 0.84
CA LYS A 149 -16.21 -13.87 2.22
C LYS A 149 -16.05 -15.39 2.35
N THR A 150 -15.29 -16.00 1.43
CA THR A 150 -14.83 -17.37 1.58
C THR A 150 -13.89 -17.48 2.78
N LYS A 151 -14.04 -18.55 3.58
CA LYS A 151 -13.14 -18.78 4.71
C LYS A 151 -11.74 -19.13 4.20
N VAL A 152 -10.73 -18.60 4.87
CA VAL A 152 -9.32 -18.76 4.51
C VAL A 152 -8.62 -19.60 5.57
N HIS A 153 -7.62 -20.39 5.17
CA HIS A 153 -6.79 -21.11 6.14
C HIS A 153 -5.82 -20.13 6.80
N VAL A 154 -6.11 -19.76 8.04
CA VAL A 154 -5.26 -18.90 8.88
C VAL A 154 -4.51 -19.78 9.89
N PRO A 155 -3.17 -19.71 9.96
CA PRO A 155 -2.40 -20.45 10.96
C PRO A 155 -2.88 -20.16 12.39
N GLU A 156 -2.98 -21.20 13.22
CA GLU A 156 -3.47 -21.07 14.61
C GLU A 156 -2.71 -20.04 15.44
N THR A 157 -1.40 -19.89 15.18
CA THR A 157 -0.55 -18.88 15.83
C THR A 157 -1.04 -17.46 15.56
N ILE A 158 -1.52 -17.19 14.34
CA ILE A 158 -2.08 -15.90 13.94
C ILE A 158 -3.48 -15.73 14.55
N VAL A 159 -4.33 -16.75 14.54
CA VAL A 159 -5.66 -16.69 15.18
C VAL A 159 -5.53 -16.42 16.68
N LYS A 160 -4.56 -17.04 17.36
CA LYS A 160 -4.29 -16.80 18.78
C LYS A 160 -3.81 -15.38 19.05
N ALA A 161 -2.96 -14.83 18.18
CA ALA A 161 -2.49 -13.44 18.28
C ALA A 161 -3.58 -12.42 17.92
N TYR A 162 -4.47 -12.78 16.98
CA TYR A 162 -5.55 -11.94 16.47
C TYR A 162 -6.89 -12.70 16.51
N PRO A 163 -7.55 -12.79 17.70
CA PRO A 163 -8.76 -13.59 17.88
C PRO A 163 -9.91 -13.25 16.92
N ARG A 164 -9.95 -12.02 16.39
CA ARG A 164 -10.98 -11.61 15.42
C ARG A 164 -10.93 -12.40 14.10
N LEU A 165 -9.78 -13.01 13.76
CA LEU A 165 -9.65 -13.84 12.56
C LEU A 165 -10.31 -15.22 12.72
N ALA A 166 -10.72 -15.62 13.93
CA ALA A 166 -11.41 -16.90 14.13
C ALA A 166 -12.73 -16.99 13.32
N GLY A 167 -13.38 -15.85 13.06
CA GLY A 167 -14.61 -15.80 12.27
C GLY A 167 -14.41 -16.09 10.77
N ILE A 168 -13.18 -15.90 10.25
CA ILE A 168 -12.85 -16.10 8.84
C ILE A 168 -12.01 -17.36 8.58
N ASN A 169 -11.57 -18.05 9.64
CA ASN A 169 -10.77 -19.26 9.53
C ASN A 169 -11.63 -20.48 9.14
N MET A 170 -11.09 -21.35 8.28
CA MET A 170 -11.69 -22.64 7.89
C MET A 170 -11.11 -23.81 8.68
#